data_AF-A0A8T1FLW7-F1
#
_entry.id   AF-A0A8T1FLW7-F1
#
_cell.length_a   1.000
_cell.length_b   1.000
_cell.length_c   1.000
_cell.angle_alpha   90.00
_cell.angle_beta   90.00
_cell.angle_gamma   90.00
#
_symmetry.space_group_name_H-M   'P 1'
#
loop_
_entity.id
_entity.type
_entity.pdbx_description
1 polymer ?
#
loop_
_entity_poly.entity_id
_entity_poly.type
_entity_poly.pdbx_seq_one_letter_code
_entity_poly.pdbx_strand_id
1 'polypeptide(L)'
;MPQREGRPRTSGTGRKKPKHNRCSFSNRHKLEVAKHFFSGGDMKHTMQTFCPFLSGDAKDQRRKLVYKWWYMISVLEERCQSTAVADMKYVRVPVIVTILLREAEAAIVQWINLFRKEGVPISSAMLRMKGAEIADGLGIAAFRGSWHCGRRASSDGTDSAFARTRQGQVTPEKADEAAVRFGTEVQQKMLELRVRKVFNADQTAYY
;
A
#
# COMPACT_ATOMS: atom_id res chain seq x y z
N MET A 1 -18.89 -10.17 -15.26
CA MET A 1 -17.91 -9.66 -16.25
C MET A 1 -16.65 -10.51 -16.16
N PRO A 2 -16.18 -11.18 -17.23
CA PRO A 2 -14.95 -11.94 -17.18
C PRO A 2 -13.74 -10.99 -17.10
N GLN A 3 -12.74 -11.34 -16.27
CA GLN A 3 -11.48 -10.61 -16.14
C GLN A 3 -10.75 -10.60 -17.48
N ARG A 4 -10.31 -9.42 -17.92
CA ARG A 4 -9.44 -9.29 -19.10
C ARG A 4 -8.07 -9.87 -18.77
N GLU A 5 -7.65 -10.89 -19.50
CA GLU A 5 -6.31 -11.45 -19.40
C GLU A 5 -5.29 -10.42 -19.92
N GLY A 6 -4.23 -10.20 -19.13
CA GLY A 6 -3.15 -9.29 -19.49
C GLY A 6 -2.34 -9.78 -20.69
N ARG A 7 -1.55 -8.88 -21.28
CA ARG A 7 -0.71 -9.17 -22.44
C ARG A 7 0.21 -10.39 -22.19
N PRO A 8 0.16 -11.43 -23.04
CA PRO A 8 1.05 -12.59 -22.93
C PRO A 8 2.51 -12.17 -23.12
N ARG A 9 3.43 -12.75 -22.32
CA ARG A 9 4.87 -12.51 -22.47
C ARG A 9 5.45 -13.48 -23.50
N THR A 10 6.22 -12.95 -24.44
CA THR A 10 6.80 -13.70 -25.56
C THR A 10 8.25 -14.17 -25.33
N SER A 11 8.94 -13.76 -24.24
CA SER A 11 10.27 -14.31 -23.91
C SER A 11 10.66 -14.23 -22.42
N GLY A 12 11.39 -15.27 -21.98
CA GLY A 12 12.10 -15.38 -20.70
C GLY A 12 11.26 -15.86 -19.51
N THR A 13 11.86 -16.65 -18.63
CA THR A 13 11.34 -16.80 -17.26
C THR A 13 11.46 -15.44 -16.61
N GLY A 14 10.32 -14.84 -16.24
CA GLY A 14 10.28 -13.49 -15.66
C GLY A 14 11.13 -13.38 -14.38
N ARG A 15 11.18 -12.16 -13.82
CA ARG A 15 11.89 -11.92 -12.56
C ARG A 15 11.40 -12.91 -11.48
N LYS A 16 12.29 -13.80 -11.04
CA LYS A 16 12.00 -14.72 -9.93
C LYS A 16 11.61 -13.87 -8.72
N LYS A 17 10.44 -14.14 -8.15
CA LYS A 17 10.01 -13.47 -6.93
C LYS A 17 11.06 -13.77 -5.84
N PRO A 18 11.67 -12.75 -5.21
CA PRO A 18 12.58 -13.00 -4.11
C PRO A 18 11.82 -13.66 -2.97
N LYS A 19 12.25 -14.87 -2.57
CA LYS A 19 11.76 -15.51 -1.34
C LYS A 19 12.52 -14.89 -0.17
N HIS A 20 11.94 -13.89 0.48
CA HIS A 20 12.50 -13.33 1.71
C HIS A 20 12.22 -14.27 2.89
N ASN A 21 12.97 -15.37 2.98
CA ASN A 21 12.92 -16.25 4.14
C ASN A 21 13.78 -15.67 5.27
N ARG A 22 13.20 -14.76 6.06
CA ARG A 22 13.79 -14.33 7.33
C ARG A 22 13.37 -15.32 8.42
N CYS A 23 14.27 -16.21 8.81
CA CYS A 23 14.08 -17.02 10.01
C CYS A 23 14.16 -16.10 11.23
N SER A 24 13.05 -15.97 11.94
CA SER A 24 12.93 -15.18 13.16
C SER A 24 12.67 -16.10 14.36
N PHE A 25 13.23 -15.74 15.51
CA PHE A 25 13.16 -16.53 16.74
C PHE A 25 12.16 -15.90 17.70
N SER A 26 11.43 -16.72 18.46
CA SER A 26 10.56 -16.26 19.55
C SER A 26 11.38 -15.62 20.66
N ASN A 27 10.77 -14.74 21.47
CA ASN A 27 11.46 -14.15 22.62
C ASN A 27 11.87 -15.22 23.62
N ARG A 28 11.03 -16.25 23.82
CA ARG A 28 11.34 -17.42 24.64
C ARG A 28 12.64 -18.12 24.22
N HIS A 29 12.78 -18.44 22.94
CA HIS A 29 14.00 -19.09 22.45
C HIS A 29 15.23 -18.20 22.60
N LYS A 30 15.11 -16.89 22.32
CA LYS A 30 16.22 -15.94 22.51
C LYS A 30 16.66 -15.89 23.97
N LEU A 31 15.69 -15.89 24.91
CA LEU A 31 15.96 -15.83 26.33
C LEU A 31 16.64 -17.10 26.83
N GLU A 32 16.16 -18.27 26.42
CA GLU A 32 16.73 -19.57 26.76
C GLU A 32 18.21 -19.67 26.36
N VAL A 33 18.52 -19.30 25.11
CA VAL A 33 19.89 -19.30 24.59
C VAL A 33 20.77 -18.28 25.34
N ALA A 34 20.23 -17.09 25.61
CA ALA A 34 20.95 -16.05 26.35
C ALA A 34 21.25 -16.46 27.80
N LYS A 35 20.31 -17.11 28.50
CA LYS A 35 20.50 -17.62 29.87
C LYS A 35 21.51 -18.76 29.93
N HIS A 36 21.47 -19.68 28.95
CA HIS A 36 22.47 -20.74 28.84
C HIS A 36 23.88 -20.16 28.64
N PHE A 37 24.03 -19.16 27.76
CA PHE A 37 25.30 -18.48 27.57
C PHE A 37 25.75 -17.69 28.81
N PHE A 38 24.84 -16.98 29.47
CA PHE A 38 25.12 -16.25 30.71
C PHE A 38 25.61 -17.17 31.84
N SER A 39 24.99 -18.34 31.98
CA SER A 39 25.29 -19.28 33.08
C SER A 39 26.59 -20.07 32.83
N GLY A 40 26.86 -20.42 31.57
CA GLY A 40 28.00 -21.28 31.21
C GLY A 40 29.24 -20.54 30.68
N GLY A 41 29.12 -19.27 30.27
CA GLY A 41 30.20 -18.46 29.70
C GLY A 41 30.80 -18.95 28.38
N ASP A 42 30.54 -20.20 27.98
CA ASP A 42 31.11 -20.81 26.79
C ASP A 42 30.17 -20.72 25.57
N MET A 43 30.62 -19.94 24.60
CA MET A 43 29.97 -19.79 23.30
C MET A 43 30.04 -21.09 22.49
N LYS A 44 31.13 -21.86 22.59
CA LYS A 44 31.30 -23.09 21.82
C LYS A 44 30.29 -24.14 22.28
N HIS A 45 30.17 -24.34 23.58
CA HIS A 45 29.14 -25.21 24.17
C HIS A 45 27.73 -24.74 23.82
N THR A 46 27.42 -23.44 23.98
CA THR A 46 26.11 -22.89 23.62
C THR A 46 25.76 -23.13 22.15
N MET A 47 26.72 -22.94 21.24
CA MET A 47 26.52 -23.20 19.81
C MET A 47 26.35 -24.68 19.49
N GLN A 48 27.00 -25.59 20.22
CA GLN A 48 26.81 -27.04 20.07
C GLN A 48 25.40 -27.47 20.52
N THR A 49 24.90 -26.93 21.64
CA THR A 49 23.57 -27.25 22.17
C THR A 49 22.45 -26.77 21.24
N PHE A 50 22.49 -25.50 20.83
CA PHE A 50 21.37 -24.89 20.11
C PHE A 50 21.51 -24.94 18.58
N CYS A 51 22.73 -25.12 18.06
CA CYS A 51 23.05 -25.02 16.64
C CYS A 51 24.13 -26.01 16.16
N PRO A 52 23.97 -27.32 16.41
CA PRO A 52 24.97 -28.30 16.00
C PRO A 52 25.11 -28.41 14.47
N PHE A 53 24.03 -28.15 13.74
CA PHE A 53 23.95 -28.32 12.28
C PHE A 53 24.50 -27.15 11.46
N LEU A 54 24.90 -26.04 12.11
CA LEU A 54 25.38 -24.84 11.40
C LEU A 54 26.89 -24.91 11.17
N SER A 55 27.32 -24.62 9.94
CA SER A 55 28.73 -24.52 9.55
C SER A 55 29.06 -23.15 8.93
N GLY A 56 30.36 -22.83 8.87
CA GLY A 56 30.88 -21.62 8.24
C GLY A 56 30.18 -20.32 8.68
N ASP A 57 29.80 -19.51 7.70
CA ASP A 57 29.18 -18.19 7.91
C ASP A 57 27.87 -18.26 8.70
N ALA A 58 27.09 -19.33 8.55
CA ALA A 58 25.83 -19.47 9.27
C ALA A 58 26.07 -19.60 10.79
N LYS A 59 27.15 -20.29 11.18
CA LYS A 59 27.59 -20.41 12.57
C LYS A 59 28.08 -19.06 13.12
N ASP A 60 28.78 -18.29 12.28
CA ASP A 60 29.26 -16.95 12.62
C ASP A 60 28.12 -15.96 12.88
N GLN A 61 27.14 -15.93 11.97
CA GLN A 61 25.93 -15.11 12.11
C GLN A 61 25.14 -15.46 13.36
N ARG A 62 25.03 -16.75 13.67
CA ARG A 62 24.35 -17.21 14.88
C ARG A 62 25.09 -16.79 16.15
N ARG A 63 26.42 -16.90 16.18
CA ARG A 63 27.24 -16.41 17.30
C ARG A 63 26.99 -14.93 17.57
N LYS A 64 26.95 -14.10 16.53
CA LYS A 64 26.63 -12.66 16.64
C LYS A 64 25.24 -12.41 17.22
N LEU A 65 24.25 -13.23 16.86
CA LEU A 65 22.90 -13.15 17.44
C LEU A 65 22.87 -13.52 18.93
N VAL A 66 23.63 -14.54 19.34
CA VAL A 66 23.71 -14.93 20.76
C VAL A 66 24.25 -13.78 21.61
N TYR A 67 25.35 -13.13 21.18
CA TYR A 67 25.86 -11.94 21.88
C TYR A 67 24.84 -10.81 21.94
N LYS A 68 24.10 -10.57 20.85
CA LYS A 68 23.03 -9.57 20.83
C LYS A 68 21.91 -9.89 21.82
N TRP A 69 21.51 -11.16 21.92
CA TRP A 69 20.46 -11.57 22.85
C TRP A 69 20.92 -11.52 24.31
N TRP A 70 22.17 -11.87 24.56
CA TRP A 70 22.80 -11.71 25.87
C TRP A 70 22.82 -10.25 26.33
N TYR A 71 23.19 -9.31 25.45
CA TYR A 71 23.12 -7.88 25.76
C TYR A 71 21.68 -7.40 26.07
N MET A 72 20.67 -8.07 25.49
CA MET A 72 19.25 -7.73 25.66
C MET A 72 18.53 -8.63 26.68
N ILE A 73 19.26 -9.33 27.57
CA ILE A 73 18.68 -10.36 28.43
C ILE A 73 17.57 -9.82 29.34
N SER A 74 17.76 -8.64 29.95
CA SER A 74 16.75 -8.00 30.82
C SER A 74 15.44 -7.71 30.07
N VAL A 75 15.54 -7.16 28.86
CA VAL A 75 14.39 -6.88 27.98
C VAL A 75 13.68 -8.18 27.57
N LEU A 76 14.44 -9.26 27.36
CA LEU A 76 13.86 -10.57 27.04
C LEU A 76 13.16 -11.20 28.24
N GLU A 77 13.69 -11.02 29.46
CA GLU A 77 13.06 -11.48 30.69
C GLU A 77 11.72 -10.77 30.92
N GLU A 78 11.70 -9.45 30.81
CA GLU A 78 10.47 -8.64 30.89
C GLU A 78 9.42 -9.13 29.88
N ARG A 79 9.81 -9.32 28.62
CA ARG A 79 8.91 -9.79 27.55
C ARG A 79 8.40 -11.21 27.78
N CYS A 80 9.16 -12.06 28.47
CA CYS A 80 8.75 -13.43 28.75
C CYS A 80 7.88 -13.57 30.00
N GLN A 81 7.61 -12.49 30.75
CA GLN A 81 6.64 -12.49 31.84
C GLN A 81 5.21 -12.73 31.33
N SER A 82 4.89 -12.25 30.13
CA SER A 82 3.63 -12.55 29.44
C SER A 82 3.80 -13.71 28.47
N THR A 83 2.98 -14.76 28.62
CA THR A 83 2.97 -15.93 27.73
C THR A 83 2.71 -15.55 26.28
N ALA A 84 1.77 -14.63 26.04
CA ALA A 84 1.44 -14.13 24.69
C ALA A 84 2.63 -13.45 24.00
N VAL A 85 3.44 -12.69 24.75
CA VAL A 85 4.60 -11.95 24.22
C VAL A 85 5.84 -12.84 24.12
N ALA A 86 5.96 -13.87 24.97
CA ALA A 86 7.07 -14.82 24.95
C ALA A 86 7.17 -15.56 23.60
N ASP A 87 6.05 -15.96 23.03
CA ASP A 87 5.99 -16.69 21.76
C ASP A 87 6.12 -15.78 20.53
N MET A 88 5.99 -14.47 20.70
CA MET A 88 6.18 -13.52 19.61
C MET A 88 7.63 -13.48 19.13
N LYS A 89 7.80 -13.45 17.81
CA LYS A 89 9.12 -13.34 17.17
C LYS A 89 9.63 -11.91 17.12
N TYR A 90 8.71 -10.95 17.06
CA TYR A 90 8.96 -9.52 17.03
C TYR A 90 7.96 -8.82 17.92
N VAL A 91 8.45 -8.01 18.85
CA VAL A 91 7.65 -7.05 19.59
C VAL A 91 7.99 -5.70 18.98
N ARG A 92 7.01 -5.10 18.30
CA ARG A 92 7.14 -3.70 17.90
C ARG A 92 6.82 -2.88 19.14
N VAL A 93 7.69 -1.94 19.49
CA VAL A 93 7.28 -0.83 20.34
C VAL A 93 6.00 -0.27 19.70
N PRO A 94 4.94 0.04 20.46
CA PRO A 94 3.83 0.80 19.95
C PRO A 94 4.40 2.13 19.46
N VAL A 95 4.80 2.18 18.20
CA VAL A 95 5.13 3.42 17.54
C VAL A 95 3.81 4.16 17.53
N ILE A 96 3.78 5.30 18.23
CA ILE A 96 2.71 6.29 18.21
C ILE A 96 2.04 6.20 16.85
N VAL A 97 0.80 5.76 16.87
CA VAL A 97 0.10 5.26 15.71
C VAL A 97 0.17 6.35 14.63
N THR A 98 0.93 6.09 13.56
CA THR A 98 0.98 6.95 12.36
C THR A 98 -0.31 6.84 11.53
N ILE A 99 -1.28 6.08 12.03
CA ILE A 99 -2.61 5.93 11.48
C ILE A 99 -3.44 7.04 12.12
N LEU A 100 -3.88 7.99 11.30
CA LEU A 100 -4.89 8.96 11.69
C LEU A 100 -6.10 8.21 12.26
N LEU A 101 -6.73 8.74 13.31
CA LEU A 101 -8.00 8.18 13.78
C LEU A 101 -8.99 8.10 12.61
N ARG A 102 -9.93 7.16 12.68
CA ARG A 102 -10.93 6.92 11.61
C ARG A 102 -11.69 8.20 11.23
N GLU A 103 -11.96 9.07 12.20
CA GLU A 103 -12.59 10.37 12.01
C GLU A 103 -11.72 11.33 11.18
N ALA A 104 -10.41 11.34 11.45
CA ALA A 104 -9.46 12.12 10.68
C ALA A 104 -9.28 11.58 9.26
N GLU A 105 -9.26 10.26 9.07
CA GLU A 105 -9.27 9.67 7.73
C GLU A 105 -10.54 10.07 6.95
N ALA A 106 -11.71 10.06 7.61
CA ALA A 106 -12.98 10.47 7.00
C ALA A 106 -12.98 11.96 6.59
N ALA A 107 -12.45 12.85 7.42
CA ALA A 107 -12.31 14.27 7.11
C ALA A 107 -11.40 14.50 5.88
N ILE A 108 -10.30 13.76 5.77
CA ILE A 108 -9.42 13.81 4.58
C ILE A 108 -10.16 13.30 3.34
N VAL A 109 -10.92 12.21 3.45
CA VAL A 109 -11.68 11.65 2.32
C VAL A 109 -12.77 12.61 1.84
N GLN A 110 -13.52 13.25 2.75
CA GLN A 110 -14.50 14.27 2.39
C GLN A 110 -13.85 15.45 1.66
N TRP A 111 -12.71 15.90 2.16
CA TRP A 111 -11.93 16.96 1.52
C TRP A 111 -11.42 16.53 0.13
N ILE A 112 -10.93 15.30 -0.03
CA ILE A 112 -10.55 14.76 -1.35
C ILE A 112 -11.74 14.77 -2.32
N ASN A 113 -12.91 14.33 -1.85
CA ASN A 113 -14.10 14.24 -2.68
C ASN A 113 -14.60 15.62 -3.14
N LEU A 114 -14.42 16.67 -2.33
CA LEU A 114 -14.74 18.05 -2.73
C LEU A 114 -13.89 18.48 -3.93
N PHE A 115 -12.57 18.29 -3.88
CA PHE A 115 -11.67 18.64 -4.98
C PHE A 115 -11.90 17.75 -6.22
N ARG A 116 -12.27 16.47 -6.03
CA ARG A 116 -12.69 15.60 -7.15
C ARG A 116 -13.96 16.11 -7.84
N LYS A 117 -14.94 16.62 -7.08
CA LYS A 117 -16.17 17.22 -7.64
C LYS A 117 -15.87 18.47 -8.46
N GLU A 118 -14.89 19.25 -8.04
CA GLU A 118 -14.41 20.45 -8.75
C GLU A 118 -13.46 20.12 -9.92
N GLY A 119 -13.08 18.85 -10.11
CA GLY A 119 -12.18 18.41 -11.16
C GLY A 119 -10.71 18.80 -10.92
N VAL A 120 -10.36 19.24 -9.71
CA VAL A 120 -9.02 19.70 -9.37
C VAL A 120 -8.17 18.52 -8.89
N PRO A 121 -7.00 18.25 -9.51
CA PRO A 121 -6.12 17.17 -9.08
C PRO A 121 -5.45 17.52 -7.74
N ILE A 122 -5.45 16.57 -6.81
CA ILE A 122 -4.83 16.74 -5.49
C ILE A 122 -3.42 16.16 -5.51
N SER A 123 -2.43 17.00 -5.21
CA SER A 123 -1.04 16.56 -5.08
C SER A 123 -0.79 15.84 -3.74
N SER A 124 0.26 15.02 -3.70
CA SER A 124 0.72 14.39 -2.46
C SER A 124 1.13 15.40 -1.38
N ALA A 125 1.64 16.57 -1.78
CA ALA A 125 1.99 17.66 -0.87
C ALA A 125 0.74 18.23 -0.19
N MET A 126 -0.33 18.44 -0.94
CA MET A 126 -1.61 18.93 -0.41
C MET A 126 -2.23 17.94 0.59
N LEU A 127 -2.20 16.63 0.28
CA LEU A 127 -2.64 15.58 1.22
C LEU A 127 -1.82 15.60 2.52
N ARG A 128 -0.51 15.81 2.42
CA ARG A 128 0.37 15.89 3.59
C ARG A 128 0.04 17.10 4.46
N MET A 129 -0.16 18.26 3.85
CA MET A 129 -0.53 19.49 4.56
C MET A 129 -1.89 19.34 5.25
N LYS A 130 -2.91 18.82 4.55
CA LYS A 130 -4.23 18.63 5.15
C LYS A 130 -4.22 17.60 6.28
N GLY A 131 -3.48 16.52 6.12
CA GLY A 131 -3.32 15.53 7.18
C GLY A 131 -2.60 16.10 8.41
N ALA A 132 -1.62 16.98 8.23
CA ALA A 132 -0.94 17.67 9.34
C ALA A 132 -1.89 18.63 10.07
N GLU A 133 -2.70 19.41 9.34
CA GLU A 133 -3.72 20.30 9.90
C GLU A 133 -4.74 19.53 10.77
N ILE A 134 -5.25 18.40 10.25
CA ILE A 134 -6.21 17.57 10.99
C ILE A 134 -5.57 16.90 12.21
N ALA A 135 -4.30 16.47 12.08
CA ALA A 135 -3.57 15.89 13.19
C ALA A 135 -3.32 16.93 14.30
N ASP A 136 -2.98 18.17 13.96
CA ASP A 136 -2.81 19.27 14.90
C ASP A 136 -4.12 19.57 15.65
N GLY A 137 -5.24 19.65 14.92
CA GLY A 137 -6.57 19.83 15.52
C GLY A 137 -7.01 18.70 16.46
N LEU A 138 -6.41 17.50 16.34
CA LEU A 138 -6.65 16.35 17.21
C LEU A 138 -5.55 16.15 18.28
N GLY A 139 -4.57 17.04 18.37
CA GLY A 139 -3.47 16.94 19.33
C GLY A 139 -2.47 15.80 19.01
N ILE A 140 -2.42 15.31 17.77
CA ILE A 140 -1.54 14.21 17.35
C ILE A 140 -0.21 14.78 16.84
N ALA A 141 0.73 15.02 17.74
CA ALA A 141 2.02 15.66 17.44
C ALA A 141 2.95 14.86 16.48
N ALA A 142 2.66 13.57 16.22
CA ALA A 142 3.57 12.68 15.48
C ALA A 142 3.18 12.43 14.01
N PHE A 143 2.16 13.08 13.47
CA PHE A 143 1.71 12.82 12.10
C PHE A 143 2.71 13.35 11.06
N ARG A 144 3.45 12.46 10.40
CA ARG A 144 4.44 12.79 9.35
C ARG A 144 3.92 12.66 7.92
N GLY A 145 2.63 12.34 7.73
CA GLY A 145 2.03 12.16 6.40
C GLY A 145 2.81 11.19 5.51
N SER A 146 2.96 9.94 5.98
CA SER A 146 3.67 8.89 5.25
C SER A 146 2.99 8.59 3.91
N TRP A 147 3.77 8.19 2.91
CA TRP A 147 3.29 7.72 1.59
C TRP A 147 2.16 6.67 1.71
N HIS A 148 2.19 5.87 2.78
CA HIS A 148 1.16 4.89 3.08
C HIS A 148 -0.21 5.50 3.42
N CYS A 149 -0.27 6.67 4.07
CA CYS A 149 -1.52 7.38 4.38
C CYS A 149 -2.19 7.90 3.10
N GLY A 150 -1.41 8.56 2.22
CA GLY A 150 -1.91 9.04 0.94
C GLY A 150 -2.38 7.90 0.02
N ARG A 151 -1.65 6.77 0.04
CA ARG A 151 -2.05 5.57 -0.72
C ARG A 151 -3.33 4.95 -0.18
N ARG A 152 -3.50 4.80 1.15
CA ARG A 152 -4.73 4.23 1.73
C ARG A 152 -5.96 5.09 1.43
N ALA A 153 -5.90 6.40 1.68
CA ALA A 153 -6.97 7.33 1.35
C ALA A 153 -7.34 7.32 -0.15
N SER A 154 -6.35 7.06 -1.02
CA SER A 154 -6.55 6.93 -2.46
C SER A 154 -7.00 5.53 -2.92
N SER A 155 -6.76 4.48 -2.11
CA SER A 155 -7.08 3.08 -2.45
C SER A 155 -8.48 2.70 -1.98
N ASP A 156 -8.94 3.25 -0.85
CA ASP A 156 -10.28 2.99 -0.31
C ASP A 156 -11.38 3.71 -1.11
N GLY A 157 -11.00 4.71 -1.91
CA GLY A 157 -11.83 5.30 -2.95
C GLY A 157 -11.28 4.93 -4.33
N THR A 158 -11.60 3.73 -4.81
CA THR A 158 -11.44 3.35 -6.22
C THR A 158 -12.06 4.42 -7.11
N ASP A 159 -11.21 5.30 -7.63
CA ASP A 159 -11.33 5.95 -8.94
C ASP A 159 -10.07 6.78 -9.19
N SER A 160 -9.52 6.64 -10.40
CA SER A 160 -8.27 7.26 -10.85
C SER A 160 -8.24 8.77 -10.60
N ALA A 161 -7.09 9.28 -10.14
CA ALA A 161 -6.82 10.71 -9.85
C ALA A 161 -6.85 11.65 -11.08
N PHE A 162 -7.31 11.18 -12.24
CA PHE A 162 -7.38 11.95 -13.47
C PHE A 162 -8.83 12.33 -13.78
N ALA A 163 -9.04 13.60 -14.14
CA ALA A 163 -10.28 14.06 -14.74
C ALA A 163 -10.65 13.19 -15.95
N ARG A 164 -11.94 12.87 -16.11
CA ARG A 164 -12.49 12.08 -17.21
C ARG A 164 -12.23 12.81 -18.54
N THR A 165 -11.16 12.45 -19.22
CA THR A 165 -10.74 13.07 -20.48
C THR A 165 -11.12 12.26 -21.72
N ARG A 166 -12.02 11.26 -21.62
CA ARG A 166 -12.47 10.48 -22.78
C ARG A 166 -13.99 10.34 -22.83
N GLN A 167 -14.56 10.63 -24.01
CA GLN A 167 -15.99 10.55 -24.35
C GLN A 167 -16.61 9.15 -24.20
N GLY A 168 -15.82 8.08 -24.10
CA GLY A 168 -16.31 6.69 -24.07
C GLY A 168 -16.96 6.21 -22.76
N GLN A 169 -17.34 7.10 -21.84
CA GLN A 169 -17.97 6.75 -20.56
C GLN A 169 -19.12 7.69 -20.17
N VAL A 170 -19.90 8.14 -21.16
CA VAL A 170 -21.26 8.64 -20.90
C VAL A 170 -22.15 7.43 -20.63
N THR A 171 -23.05 7.49 -19.65
CA THR A 171 -24.04 6.42 -19.44
C THR A 171 -24.85 6.24 -20.73
N PRO A 172 -25.13 5.00 -21.18
CA PRO A 172 -25.74 4.73 -22.49
C PRO A 172 -27.01 5.56 -22.73
N GLU A 173 -27.85 5.70 -21.71
CA GLU A 173 -29.08 6.53 -21.75
C GLU A 173 -28.81 8.00 -22.13
N LYS A 174 -27.76 8.62 -21.57
CA LYS A 174 -27.42 10.01 -21.86
C LYS A 174 -26.76 10.18 -23.23
N ALA A 175 -26.10 9.12 -23.73
CA ALA A 175 -25.54 9.12 -25.08
C ALA A 175 -26.66 9.03 -26.13
N ASP A 176 -27.70 8.22 -25.86
CA ASP A 176 -28.88 8.09 -26.72
C ASP A 176 -29.66 9.42 -26.80
N GLU A 177 -29.89 10.08 -25.67
CA GLU A 177 -30.51 11.41 -25.64
C GLU A 177 -29.71 12.47 -26.40
N ALA A 178 -28.38 12.40 -26.36
CA ALA A 178 -27.51 13.31 -27.11
C ALA A 178 -27.56 13.02 -28.61
N ALA A 179 -27.60 11.75 -29.00
CA ALA A 179 -27.71 11.33 -30.40
C ALA A 179 -29.05 11.75 -31.03
N VAL A 180 -30.15 11.60 -30.29
CA VAL A 180 -31.48 12.05 -30.75
C VAL A 180 -31.50 13.56 -30.97
N ARG A 181 -31.03 14.35 -29.99
CA ARG A 181 -30.96 15.81 -30.11
C ARG A 181 -30.12 16.26 -31.30
N PHE A 182 -28.93 15.69 -31.45
CA PHE A 182 -28.05 15.98 -32.58
C PHE A 182 -28.71 15.63 -33.92
N GLY A 183 -29.40 14.48 -34.00
CA GLY A 183 -30.15 14.08 -35.21
C GLY A 183 -31.24 15.08 -35.58
N THR A 184 -31.99 15.59 -34.59
CA THR A 184 -33.03 16.61 -34.81
C THR A 184 -32.43 17.93 -35.31
N GLU A 185 -31.32 18.37 -34.72
CA GLU A 185 -30.62 19.61 -35.14
C GLU A 185 -30.08 19.49 -36.58
N VAL A 186 -29.49 18.35 -36.93
CA VAL A 186 -28.99 18.09 -38.29
C VAL A 186 -30.14 18.11 -39.30
N GLN A 187 -31.28 17.48 -39.00
CA GLN A 187 -32.44 17.49 -39.88
C GLN A 187 -33.02 18.90 -40.06
N GLN A 188 -33.11 19.67 -38.99
CA GLN A 188 -33.57 21.06 -39.06
C GLN A 188 -32.63 21.90 -39.94
N LYS A 189 -31.32 21.75 -39.76
CA LYS A 189 -30.33 22.43 -40.59
C LYS A 189 -30.37 22.00 -42.06
N MET A 190 -30.64 20.73 -42.35
CA MET A 190 -30.82 20.24 -43.71
C MET A 190 -32.01 20.91 -44.41
N LEU A 191 -33.12 21.12 -43.69
CA LEU A 191 -34.29 21.84 -44.20
C LEU A 191 -33.98 23.32 -44.44
N GLU A 192 -33.36 24.00 -43.46
CA GLU A 192 -32.96 25.40 -43.56
C GLU A 192 -32.03 25.65 -44.76
N LEU A 193 -31.01 24.80 -44.94
CA LEU A 193 -29.99 24.95 -45.98
C LEU A 193 -30.36 24.25 -47.31
N ARG A 194 -31.54 23.64 -47.39
CA ARG A 194 -32.02 22.84 -48.54
C ARG A 194 -31.01 21.76 -48.98
N VAL A 195 -30.29 21.17 -48.02
CA VAL A 195 -29.29 20.14 -48.26
C VAL A 195 -29.99 18.80 -48.38
N ARG A 196 -29.88 18.15 -49.56
CA ARG A 196 -30.51 16.84 -49.81
C ARG A 196 -29.66 15.66 -49.34
N LYS A 197 -28.35 15.85 -49.14
CA LYS A 197 -27.41 14.79 -48.79
C LYS A 197 -26.31 15.32 -47.88
N VAL A 198 -26.09 14.64 -46.76
CA VAL A 198 -25.02 14.90 -45.80
C VAL A 198 -24.04 13.75 -45.86
N PHE A 199 -22.75 14.06 -45.91
CA PHE A 199 -21.68 13.08 -45.87
C PHE A 199 -20.99 13.15 -44.52
N ASN A 200 -20.75 12.00 -43.91
CA ASN A 200 -19.90 11.94 -42.73
C ASN A 200 -18.43 12.05 -43.15
N ALA A 201 -17.66 12.92 -42.51
CA ALA A 201 -16.26 13.18 -42.84
C ALA A 201 -15.27 12.58 -41.83
N ASP A 202 -15.69 11.55 -41.09
CA ASP A 202 -14.82 10.87 -40.14
C ASP A 202 -13.76 10.03 -40.85
N GLN A 203 -12.49 10.23 -40.50
CA GLN A 203 -11.41 9.35 -40.93
C GLN A 203 -11.46 8.04 -40.13
N THR A 204 -11.84 6.95 -40.80
CA THR A 204 -11.64 5.60 -40.25
C THR A 204 -10.17 5.23 -40.43
N ALA A 205 -9.43 5.06 -39.33
CA ALA A 205 -8.06 4.59 -39.39
C ALA A 205 -8.04 3.17 -39.99
N TYR A 206 -7.33 2.99 -41.10
CA TYR A 206 -6.99 1.67 -41.63
C TYR A 206 -5.82 1.11 -40.81
N TYR A 207 -5.98 -0.12 -40.31
CA TYR A 207 -4.94 -0.88 -39.62
C TYR A 207 -4.03 -1.61 -40.61
#